data_AF-A0A0A9XLX6-F1
#
_entry.id   AF-A0A0A9XLX6-F1
#
_cell.length_a   1.000
_cell.length_b   1.000
_cell.length_c   1.000
_cell.angle_alpha   90.00
_cell.angle_beta   90.00
_cell.angle_gamma   90.00
#
_symmetry.space_group_name_H-M   'P 1'
#
loop_
_entity.id
_entity.type
_entity.pdbx_description
1 polymer ?
#
loop_
_entity_poly.entity_id
_entity_poly.type
_entity_poly.pdbx_seq_one_letter_code
_entity_poly.pdbx_strand_id
1 'polypeptide(L)'
;MLSGIGPVNHLQQLGIPLVQNLSVGNNLQDHYGTTILFKINASLSITLENSFDQPSTLCQYLQNQSGPLTSQQGIESEGFYFNNYTFPALGYPDSGLAYGSYWPT
;
A
#
# COMPACT_ATOMS: atom_id res chain seq x y z
N MET A 1 -15.04 19.66 1.39
CA MET A 1 -15.37 20.62 2.46
C MET A 1 -15.31 22.08 1.98
N LEU A 2 -14.29 22.50 1.24
CA LEU A 2 -14.18 23.90 0.74
C LEU A 2 -15.40 24.42 -0.04
N SER A 3 -16.17 23.54 -0.67
CA SER A 3 -17.44 23.87 -1.34
C SER A 3 -18.65 24.06 -0.41
N GLY A 4 -18.45 24.15 0.91
CA GLY A 4 -19.52 24.32 1.90
C GLY A 4 -20.29 23.05 2.26
N ILE A 5 -19.79 21.87 1.86
CA ILE A 5 -20.41 20.56 2.16
C ILE A 5 -19.49 19.79 3.12
N GLY A 6 -19.97 19.53 4.35
CA GLY A 6 -19.21 18.87 5.43
C GLY A 6 -19.77 19.17 6.83
N PRO A 7 -19.08 18.74 7.91
CA PRO A 7 -19.57 18.95 9.27
C PRO A 7 -19.66 20.44 9.60
N VAL A 8 -20.84 20.90 10.02
CA VAL A 8 -21.12 22.33 10.22
C VAL A 8 -20.11 23.04 11.13
N ASN A 9 -19.73 22.41 12.26
CA ASN A 9 -18.78 22.99 13.20
C ASN A 9 -17.39 23.20 12.56
N HIS A 10 -16.96 22.24 11.74
CA HIS A 10 -15.66 22.30 11.05
C HIS A 10 -15.66 23.39 9.97
N LEU A 11 -16.75 23.52 9.21
CA LEU A 11 -16.90 24.58 8.20
C LEU A 11 -16.90 25.97 8.83
N GLN A 12 -17.63 26.15 9.93
CA GLN A 12 -17.71 27.41 10.67
C GLN A 12 -16.35 27.84 11.24
N GLN A 13 -15.57 26.90 11.82
CA GLN A 13 -14.23 27.16 12.34
C GLN A 13 -13.27 27.71 11.27
N LEU A 14 -13.46 27.31 10.02
CA LEU A 14 -12.62 27.72 8.88
C LEU A 14 -13.22 28.88 8.07
N GLY A 15 -14.33 29.47 8.52
CA GLY A 15 -14.99 30.58 7.81
C GLY A 15 -15.61 30.20 6.47
N ILE A 16 -15.93 28.92 6.25
CA ILE A 16 -16.50 28.42 4.99
C ILE A 16 -18.04 28.48 5.09
N PRO A 17 -18.74 29.13 4.13
CA PRO A 17 -20.20 29.16 4.10
C PRO A 17 -20.81 27.76 4.04
N LEU A 18 -21.83 27.52 4.86
CA LEU A 18 -22.55 26.24 4.87
C LEU A 18 -23.48 26.15 3.66
N VAL A 19 -23.26 25.14 2.82
CA VAL A 19 -24.18 24.71 1.77
C VAL A 19 -24.98 23.50 2.25
N GLN A 20 -24.32 22.48 2.83
CA GLN A 20 -24.97 21.28 3.34
C GLN A 20 -24.18 20.66 4.50
N ASN A 21 -24.87 20.37 5.61
CA ASN A 21 -24.27 19.70 6.77
C ASN A 21 -24.29 18.17 6.59
N LEU A 22 -23.14 17.59 6.26
CA LEU A 22 -22.96 16.14 6.06
C LEU A 22 -21.68 15.65 6.74
N SER A 23 -21.60 14.35 7.03
CA SER A 23 -20.45 13.69 7.65
C SER A 23 -19.25 13.50 6.69
N VAL A 24 -18.98 14.47 5.81
CA VAL A 24 -17.86 14.41 4.84
C VAL A 24 -16.54 14.34 5.58
N GLY A 25 -15.69 13.37 5.20
CA GLY A 25 -14.39 13.15 5.84
C GLY A 25 -14.42 12.22 7.05
N ASN A 26 -15.60 11.77 7.50
CA ASN A 26 -15.72 10.72 8.51
C ASN A 26 -15.60 9.32 7.87
N ASN A 27 -15.37 8.31 8.71
CA ASN A 27 -15.23 6.90 8.30
C ASN A 27 -14.05 6.64 7.37
N LEU A 28 -12.92 7.32 7.59
CA LEU A 28 -11.66 6.95 6.95
C LEU A 28 -11.28 5.54 7.43
N GLN A 29 -11.12 4.64 6.47
CA GLN A 29 -10.60 3.29 6.68
C GLN A 29 -9.29 3.18 5.91
N ASP A 30 -8.33 2.51 6.51
CA ASP A 30 -7.02 2.25 5.91
C ASP A 30 -6.58 0.83 6.27
N HIS A 31 -5.63 0.29 5.51
CA HIS A 31 -5.03 -1.00 5.78
C HIS A 31 -3.88 -0.85 6.78
N TYR A 32 -4.06 -1.37 7.99
CA TYR A 32 -2.96 -1.51 8.94
C TYR A 32 -2.17 -2.79 8.64
N GLY A 33 -0.84 -2.68 8.61
CA GLY A 33 0.04 -3.81 8.31
C GLY A 33 1.40 -3.71 9.01
N THR A 34 2.14 -4.81 8.99
CA THR A 34 3.51 -4.89 9.49
C THR A 34 4.36 -5.77 8.60
N THR A 35 5.68 -5.58 8.63
CA THR A 35 6.64 -6.36 7.84
C THR A 35 7.26 -7.44 8.72
N ILE A 36 7.32 -8.68 8.20
CA ILE A 36 8.03 -9.79 8.83
C ILE A 36 9.21 -10.15 7.95
N LEU A 37 10.42 -10.15 8.53
CA LEU A 37 11.66 -10.42 7.80
C LEU A 37 12.11 -11.86 8.01
N PHE A 38 12.52 -12.50 6.91
CA PHE A 38 13.06 -13.85 6.91
C PHE A 38 14.43 -13.87 6.23
N LYS A 39 15.41 -14.53 6.86
CA LYS A 39 16.72 -14.76 6.22
C LYS A 39 16.66 -16.05 5.42
N ILE A 40 17.03 -15.97 4.15
CA ILE A 40 17.15 -17.14 3.28
C ILE A 40 18.62 -17.38 2.91
N ASN A 41 19.00 -18.64 2.71
CA ASN A 41 20.31 -19.01 2.20
C ASN A 41 20.23 -19.28 0.69
N ALA A 42 19.81 -18.27 -0.07
CA ALA A 42 19.68 -18.33 -1.52
C ALA A 42 20.08 -16.98 -2.14
N SER A 43 20.79 -17.03 -3.26
CA SER A 43 21.25 -15.83 -4.00
C SER A 43 20.21 -15.29 -4.99
N LEU A 44 18.96 -15.75 -4.89
CA LEU A 44 17.89 -15.47 -5.86
C LEU A 44 17.02 -14.25 -5.48
N SER A 45 17.25 -13.64 -4.32
CA SER A 45 16.45 -12.50 -3.88
C SER A 45 16.64 -11.28 -4.78
N ILE A 46 15.53 -10.67 -5.21
CA ILE A 46 15.51 -9.33 -5.82
C ILE A 46 15.68 -8.33 -4.68
N THR A 47 16.89 -7.80 -4.50
CA THR A 47 17.18 -6.77 -3.48
C THR A 47 17.35 -5.40 -4.12
N LEU A 48 17.29 -4.35 -3.31
CA LEU A 48 17.56 -3.00 -3.78
C LEU A 48 18.96 -2.91 -4.40
N GLU A 49 19.97 -3.37 -3.66
CA GLU A 49 21.37 -3.32 -4.06
C GLU A 49 21.66 -4.11 -5.34
N ASN A 50 21.10 -5.31 -5.50
CA ASN A 50 21.43 -6.16 -6.64
C ASN A 50 20.53 -5.94 -7.87
N SER A 51 19.42 -5.21 -7.71
CA SER A 51 18.41 -5.05 -8.77
C SER A 51 18.07 -3.59 -9.03
N PHE A 52 17.45 -2.89 -8.08
CA PHE A 52 16.82 -1.59 -8.32
C PHE A 52 17.80 -0.42 -8.38
N ASP A 53 18.86 -0.43 -7.56
CA ASP A 53 19.84 0.66 -7.46
C ASP A 53 20.96 0.60 -8.52
N GLN A 54 20.95 -0.43 -9.36
CA GLN A 54 21.96 -0.59 -10.40
C GLN A 54 21.73 0.42 -11.53
N PRO A 55 22.73 1.24 -11.92
CA PRO A 55 22.58 2.20 -13.02
C PRO A 55 22.13 1.55 -14.35
N SER A 56 22.56 0.31 -14.58
CA SER A 56 22.17 -0.49 -15.75
C SER A 56 20.67 -0.77 -15.80
N THR A 57 20.01 -0.92 -14.65
CA THR A 57 18.58 -1.17 -14.53
C THR A 57 17.77 0.02 -15.05
N LEU A 58 18.18 1.25 -14.74
CA LEU A 58 17.55 2.45 -15.29
C LEU A 58 17.73 2.53 -16.81
N CYS A 59 18.96 2.29 -17.30
CA CYS A 59 19.22 2.29 -18.74
C CYS A 59 18.39 1.23 -19.48
N GLN A 60 18.28 0.02 -18.93
CA GLN A 60 17.48 -1.07 -19.50
C GLN A 60 16.00 -0.70 -19.60
N TYR A 61 15.46 -0.07 -18.57
CA TYR A 61 14.08 0.41 -18.57
C TYR A 61 13.85 1.49 -19.62
N LEU A 62 14.75 2.48 -19.72
CA LEU A 62 14.62 3.57 -20.69
C LEU A 62 14.74 3.10 -22.14
N GLN A 63 15.60 2.12 -22.42
CA GLN A 63 15.81 1.63 -23.77
C GLN A 63 14.70 0.69 -24.23
N ASN A 64 14.34 -0.28 -23.38
CA ASN A 64 13.55 -1.43 -23.81
C ASN A 64 12.28 -1.63 -22.98
N GLN A 65 11.98 -0.77 -22.01
CA GLN A 65 10.85 -0.90 -21.08
C GLN A 65 10.85 -2.27 -20.39
N SER A 66 12.04 -2.73 -20.00
CA SER A 66 12.28 -4.04 -19.40
C SER A 66 13.21 -3.93 -18.20
N GLY A 67 13.32 -5.00 -17.42
CA GLY A 67 14.22 -5.10 -16.28
C GLY A 67 13.53 -4.84 -14.94
N PRO A 68 14.28 -4.81 -13.83
CA PRO A 68 13.70 -4.79 -12.48
C PRO A 68 12.72 -3.65 -12.19
N LEU A 69 12.86 -2.49 -12.84
CA LEU A 69 11.95 -1.35 -12.66
C LEU A 69 10.53 -1.59 -13.21
N THR A 70 10.32 -2.65 -14.00
CA THR A 70 8.98 -3.08 -14.40
C THR A 70 8.32 -4.00 -13.37
N SER A 71 9.06 -4.41 -12.33
CA SER A 71 8.56 -5.29 -11.26
C SER A 71 7.82 -4.51 -10.19
N GLN A 72 6.90 -5.18 -9.48
CA GLN A 72 6.14 -4.64 -8.35
C GLN A 72 7.01 -4.54 -7.09
N GLN A 73 8.11 -3.77 -7.15
CA GLN A 73 9.04 -3.54 -6.04
C GLN A 73 9.50 -4.83 -5.33
N GLY A 74 9.66 -5.93 -6.09
CA GLY A 74 10.12 -7.21 -5.55
C GLY A 74 9.04 -8.07 -4.89
N ILE A 75 7.77 -7.66 -4.90
CA ILE A 75 6.62 -8.52 -4.55
C ILE A 75 6.41 -9.51 -5.69
N GLU A 76 6.54 -10.79 -5.37
CA GLU A 76 6.46 -11.89 -6.36
C GLU A 76 5.22 -12.76 -6.16
N SER A 77 4.62 -12.71 -4.97
CA SER A 77 3.34 -13.37 -4.71
C SER A 77 2.53 -12.65 -3.64
N GLU A 78 1.22 -12.82 -3.73
CA GLU A 78 0.28 -12.29 -2.75
C GLU A 78 -0.70 -13.40 -2.36
N GLY A 79 -1.08 -13.43 -1.09
CA GLY A 79 -2.03 -14.37 -0.54
C GLY A 79 -3.06 -13.66 0.33
N PHE A 80 -4.26 -14.24 0.40
CA PHE A 80 -5.32 -13.78 1.28
C PHE A 80 -5.56 -14.80 2.37
N TYR A 81 -5.56 -14.34 3.61
CA TYR A 81 -5.78 -15.16 4.79
C TYR A 81 -7.17 -14.88 5.36
N PHE A 82 -7.78 -15.93 5.91
CA PHE A 82 -9.06 -15.89 6.59
C PHE A 82 -8.84 -16.27 8.04
N ASN A 83 -9.04 -15.32 8.94
CA ASN A 83 -9.00 -15.56 10.35
C ASN A 83 -10.38 -15.99 10.87
N ASN A 84 -10.41 -17.02 11.71
CA ASN A 84 -11.63 -17.48 12.36
C ASN A 84 -12.11 -16.56 13.50
N TYR A 85 -11.28 -15.60 13.93
CA TYR A 85 -11.64 -14.65 14.98
C TYR A 85 -12.41 -13.42 14.46
N THR A 86 -12.33 -13.12 13.16
CA THR A 86 -12.88 -11.91 12.55
C THR A 86 -14.04 -12.30 11.64
N PHE A 87 -15.28 -12.14 12.13
CA PHE A 87 -16.55 -12.27 11.39
C PHE A 87 -16.60 -13.38 10.33
N PRO A 88 -16.65 -14.67 10.73
CA PRO A 88 -16.73 -15.82 9.80
C PRO A 88 -17.96 -15.81 8.87
N ALA A 89 -18.95 -14.94 9.13
CA ALA A 89 -20.19 -14.85 8.37
C ALA A 89 -20.08 -14.07 7.04
N LEU A 90 -19.03 -13.28 6.83
CA LEU A 90 -18.94 -12.38 5.66
C LEU A 90 -18.30 -13.02 4.43
N GLY A 91 -17.53 -14.11 4.60
CA GLY A 91 -16.93 -14.85 3.47
C GLY A 91 -15.82 -14.10 2.71
N TYR A 92 -15.34 -12.97 3.23
CA TYR A 92 -14.22 -12.21 2.65
C TYR A 92 -12.95 -12.38 3.50
N PRO A 93 -11.76 -12.36 2.87
CA PRO A 93 -10.51 -12.43 3.61
C PRO A 93 -10.33 -11.17 4.46
N ASP A 94 -9.72 -11.35 5.63
CA ASP A 94 -9.52 -10.27 6.60
C ASP A 94 -8.06 -9.78 6.63
N SER A 95 -7.15 -10.48 5.96
CA SER A 95 -5.74 -10.07 5.86
C SER A 95 -5.15 -10.40 4.49
N GLY A 96 -4.44 -9.43 3.91
CA GLY A 96 -3.58 -9.61 2.75
C GLY A 96 -2.13 -9.84 3.16
N LEU A 97 -1.43 -10.74 2.46
CA LEU A 97 -0.03 -11.09 2.69
C LEU A 97 0.73 -10.88 1.38
N ALA A 98 1.62 -9.89 1.34
CA ALA A 98 2.53 -9.69 0.23
C ALA A 98 3.88 -10.34 0.54
N TYR A 99 4.31 -11.25 -0.32
CA TYR A 99 5.61 -11.90 -0.23
C TYR A 99 6.52 -11.31 -1.29
N GLY A 100 7.61 -10.71 -0.82
CA GLY A 100 8.62 -10.17 -1.69
C GLY A 100 10.00 -10.31 -1.09
N SER A 101 10.99 -10.28 -1.97
CA SER A 101 12.37 -10.11 -1.55
C SER A 101 12.52 -8.67 -1.06
N TYR A 102 12.73 -8.51 0.25
CA TYR A 102 12.73 -7.20 0.92
C TYR A 102 13.95 -7.01 1.84
N TRP A 103 14.22 -5.73 2.09
CA TRP A 103 15.27 -5.06 2.85
C TRP A 103 15.62 -5.65 4.23
N PRO A 104 16.92 -5.62 4.59
CA PRO A 104 17.31 -4.99 5.84
C PRO A 104 18.44 -3.97 5.65
N THR A 105 18.31 -2.80 6.27
CA THR A 105 19.45 -1.97 6.72
C THR A 105 20.28 -2.76 7.71
#